data_AF-A0A5D0V5L7-F1
#
_entry.id   AF-A0A5D0V5L7-F1
#
_cell.length_a   1.000
_cell.length_b   1.000
_cell.length_c   1.000
_cell.angle_alpha   90.00
_cell.angle_beta   90.00
_cell.angle_gamma   90.00
#
_symmetry.space_group_name_H-M   'P 1'
#
loop_
_entity.id
_entity.type
_entity.pdbx_description
1 polymer ?
#
loop_
_entity_poly.entity_id
_entity_poly.type
_entity_poly.pdbx_seq_one_letter_code
_entity_poly.pdbx_strand_id
1 'polypeptide(L)'
;MPEPDDAAEVNVPARSRRPRVWLLSAAAVVCLLGVLIWLVDPFKTDAQRDVSQIKVRGYERVHDYIDFGTGPARERAAVAVFVGPPDDKVLTRVSGPGLVVNAETEDAGIRNSDLIGHGIWHGCGVRVERWRTNATPLRHFELTAEQLAEVRAARLSVLSVSVGCIP
;
A
#
# COMPACT_ATOMS: atom_id res chain seq x y z
N MET A 1 -10.59 14.06 -87.13
CA MET A 1 -10.68 13.10 -86.01
C MET A 1 -9.43 12.25 -86.07
N PRO A 2 -8.57 12.29 -85.04
CA PRO A 2 -8.93 12.11 -83.63
C PRO A 2 -8.73 13.36 -82.76
N GLU A 3 -9.50 13.45 -81.69
CA GLU A 3 -9.26 14.32 -80.51
C GLU A 3 -8.39 13.54 -79.52
N PRO A 4 -7.63 14.22 -78.64
CA PRO A 4 -8.16 14.30 -77.27
C PRO A 4 -7.76 15.53 -76.42
N ASP A 5 -8.60 15.72 -75.41
CA ASP A 5 -8.33 16.13 -74.03
C ASP A 5 -8.15 17.61 -73.67
N ASP A 6 -9.28 18.14 -73.18
CA ASP A 6 -9.39 18.99 -71.99
C ASP A 6 -8.29 18.70 -70.95
N ALA A 7 -7.44 19.69 -70.68
CA ALA A 7 -6.51 19.68 -69.56
C ALA A 7 -6.78 20.87 -68.62
N ALA A 8 -7.64 20.58 -67.65
CA ALA A 8 -7.49 20.86 -66.22
C ALA A 8 -7.22 22.30 -65.74
N GLU A 9 -8.28 22.85 -65.12
CA GLU A 9 -8.28 23.67 -63.91
C GLU A 9 -6.97 23.64 -63.09
N VAL A 10 -6.42 24.84 -62.90
CA VAL A 10 -5.36 25.15 -61.95
C VAL A 10 -5.93 25.03 -60.53
N ASN A 11 -5.71 23.89 -59.89
CA ASN A 11 -5.91 23.73 -58.44
C ASN A 11 -4.66 24.24 -57.70
N VAL A 12 -4.82 25.34 -56.94
CA VAL A 12 -3.81 25.83 -56.00
C VAL A 12 -3.96 25.06 -54.68
N PRO A 13 -2.99 24.23 -54.25
CA PRO A 13 -3.08 23.57 -52.96
C PRO A 13 -2.83 24.57 -51.82
N ALA A 14 -3.85 24.76 -50.99
CA ALA A 14 -3.77 25.52 -49.75
C ALA A 14 -2.73 24.91 -48.80
N ARG A 15 -1.74 25.74 -48.45
CA ARG A 15 -0.61 25.44 -47.57
C ARG A 15 -1.12 25.01 -46.17
N SER A 16 -0.93 23.74 -45.85
CA SER A 16 -1.43 23.07 -44.63
C SER A 16 -0.72 23.55 -43.34
N ARG A 17 -1.26 24.60 -42.70
CA ARG A 17 -0.88 25.02 -41.33
C ARG A 17 -1.52 24.15 -40.23
N ARG A 18 -1.68 22.84 -40.42
CA ARG A 18 -2.40 21.95 -39.48
C ARG A 18 -1.58 21.00 -38.58
N PRO A 19 -0.27 20.70 -38.80
CA PRO A 19 0.37 19.63 -38.01
C PRO A 19 0.83 20.07 -36.61
N ARG A 20 1.10 21.36 -36.37
CA ARG A 20 1.66 21.84 -35.08
C ARG A 20 0.63 21.96 -33.95
N VAL A 21 -0.63 22.25 -34.28
CA VAL A 21 -1.70 22.41 -33.27
C VAL A 21 -2.09 21.05 -32.68
N TRP A 22 -2.03 19.99 -33.48
CA TRP A 22 -2.38 18.63 -33.04
C TRP A 22 -1.41 18.06 -31.99
N LEU A 23 -0.11 18.33 -32.12
CA LEU A 23 0.91 17.83 -31.20
C LEU A 23 0.82 18.49 -29.81
N LEU A 24 0.44 19.77 -29.75
CA LEU A 24 0.30 20.49 -28.48
C LEU A 24 -0.95 20.04 -27.70
N SER A 25 -2.05 19.73 -28.39
CA SER A 25 -3.26 19.20 -27.77
C SER A 25 -3.05 17.79 -27.17
N ALA A 26 -2.31 16.93 -27.87
CA ALA A 26 -2.03 15.57 -27.38
C ALA A 26 -1.15 15.59 -26.11
N ALA A 27 -0.14 16.46 -26.07
CA ALA A 27 0.72 16.62 -24.89
C ALA A 27 -0.06 17.13 -23.66
N ALA A 28 -0.98 18.08 -23.86
CA ALA A 28 -1.81 18.59 -22.77
C ALA A 28 -2.75 17.52 -22.18
N VAL A 29 -3.34 16.66 -23.02
CA VAL A 29 -4.22 15.56 -22.57
C VAL A 29 -3.45 14.49 -21.80
N VAL A 30 -2.22 14.14 -22.23
CA VAL A 30 -1.37 13.17 -21.52
C VAL A 30 -0.89 13.73 -20.17
N CYS A 31 -0.53 15.01 -20.09
CA CYS A 31 -0.20 15.65 -18.81
C CYS A 31 -1.40 15.73 -17.86
N LEU A 32 -2.59 16.06 -18.38
CA LEU A 32 -3.82 16.09 -17.57
C LEU A 32 -4.22 14.70 -17.06
N LEU A 33 -4.13 13.65 -17.89
CA LEU A 33 -4.40 12.27 -17.47
C LEU A 33 -3.34 11.75 -16.49
N GLY A 34 -2.07 12.10 -16.69
CA GLY A 34 -0.99 11.78 -15.75
C GLY A 34 -1.21 12.40 -14.37
N VAL A 35 -1.59 13.69 -14.31
CA VAL A 35 -1.89 14.36 -13.04
C VAL A 35 -3.17 13.83 -12.39
N LEU A 36 -4.19 13.46 -13.17
CA LEU A 36 -5.42 12.83 -12.64
C LEU A 36 -5.16 11.44 -12.03
N ILE A 37 -4.26 10.64 -12.61
CA ILE A 37 -3.88 9.34 -12.04
C ILE A 37 -3.13 9.50 -10.71
N TRP A 38 -2.37 10.59 -10.54
CA TRP A 38 -1.71 10.94 -9.27
C TRP A 38 -2.65 11.52 -8.21
N LEU A 39 -3.85 11.96 -8.58
CA LEU A 39 -4.88 12.46 -7.67
C LEU A 39 -5.82 11.36 -7.14
N VAL A 40 -5.69 10.13 -7.64
CA VAL A 40 -6.36 8.96 -7.06
C VAL A 40 -5.48 8.50 -5.90
N ASP A 41 -5.98 8.68 -4.68
CA ASP A 41 -5.34 8.21 -3.47
C ASP A 41 -4.89 6.75 -3.66
N PRO A 42 -3.57 6.42 -3.56
CA PRO A 42 -3.09 5.06 -3.81
C PRO A 42 -3.68 4.03 -2.84
N PHE A 43 -4.33 4.50 -1.77
CA PHE A 43 -5.00 3.69 -0.77
C PHE A 43 -6.47 3.45 -1.14
N LYS A 44 -6.85 2.18 -1.30
CA LYS A 44 -8.21 1.76 -1.63
C LYS A 44 -9.17 1.83 -0.43
N THR A 45 -8.66 1.99 0.80
CA THR A 45 -9.46 2.10 2.03
C THR A 45 -8.79 3.02 3.06
N ASP A 46 -9.58 3.57 4.01
CA ASP A 46 -9.03 4.37 5.12
C ASP A 46 -8.04 3.57 5.98
N ALA A 47 -8.33 2.28 6.20
CA ALA A 47 -7.40 1.35 6.85
C ALA A 47 -6.02 1.30 6.16
N GLN A 48 -5.99 1.29 4.82
CA GLN A 48 -4.72 1.31 4.07
C GLN A 48 -3.99 2.64 4.22
N ARG A 49 -4.73 3.76 4.18
CA ARG A 49 -4.14 5.08 4.39
C ARG A 49 -3.54 5.19 5.78
N ASP A 50 -4.23 4.72 6.81
CA ASP A 50 -3.76 4.78 8.19
C ASP A 50 -2.57 3.84 8.42
N VAL A 51 -2.64 2.57 8.02
CA VAL A 51 -1.51 1.64 8.21
C VAL A 51 -0.25 2.09 7.45
N SER A 52 -0.38 2.82 6.34
CA SER A 52 0.77 3.36 5.59
C SER A 52 1.56 4.40 6.39
N GLN A 53 0.90 5.10 7.31
CA GLN A 53 1.48 6.15 8.14
C GLN A 53 2.15 5.60 9.41
N ILE A 54 1.92 4.33 9.74
CA ILE A 54 2.50 3.69 10.92
C ILE A 54 3.99 3.43 10.71
N LYS A 55 4.78 3.83 11.71
CA LYS A 55 6.22 3.56 11.80
C LYS A 55 6.54 2.89 13.12
N VAL A 56 7.50 1.97 13.10
CA VAL A 56 8.05 1.34 14.29
C VAL A 56 9.54 1.66 14.36
N ARG A 57 9.94 2.53 15.28
CA ARG A 57 11.34 2.98 15.36
C ARG A 57 12.28 1.80 15.66
N GLY A 58 13.30 1.62 14.83
CA GLY A 58 14.28 0.53 14.95
C GLY A 58 13.84 -0.79 14.33
N TYR A 59 12.70 -0.80 13.63
CA TYR A 59 12.25 -1.91 12.81
C TYR A 59 12.12 -1.46 11.35
N GLU A 60 12.36 -2.38 10.44
CA GLU A 60 12.16 -2.20 9.01
C GLU A 60 10.77 -2.71 8.60
N ARG A 61 10.03 -1.92 7.82
CA ARG A 61 8.78 -2.38 7.20
C ARG A 61 9.14 -3.22 5.98
N VAL A 62 8.79 -4.50 6.01
CA VAL A 62 9.17 -5.46 4.97
C VAL A 62 8.00 -5.87 4.08
N HIS A 63 6.76 -5.65 4.53
CA HIS A 63 5.58 -6.01 3.76
C HIS A 63 4.33 -5.23 4.19
N ASP A 64 3.37 -5.15 3.27
CA ASP A 64 2.02 -4.67 3.53
C ASP A 64 1.00 -5.45 2.70
N TYR A 65 -0.13 -5.78 3.30
CA TYR A 65 -1.20 -6.52 2.63
C TYR A 65 -2.57 -6.16 3.19
N ILE A 66 -3.62 -6.53 2.46
CA ILE A 66 -5.00 -6.49 2.96
C ILE A 66 -5.34 -7.89 3.45
N ASP A 67 -5.78 -8.00 4.70
CA ASP A 67 -6.24 -9.26 5.25
C ASP A 67 -7.46 -9.75 4.44
N PHE A 68 -7.33 -10.93 3.84
CA PHE A 68 -8.31 -11.52 2.92
C PHE A 68 -9.48 -12.17 3.66
N GLY A 69 -9.87 -11.64 4.82
CA GLY A 69 -11.06 -12.06 5.55
C GLY A 69 -12.30 -12.07 4.67
N THR A 70 -13.35 -12.76 5.15
CA THR A 70 -14.60 -12.95 4.41
C THR A 70 -15.45 -11.69 4.29
N GLY A 71 -15.07 -10.59 4.95
CA GLY A 71 -15.77 -9.30 4.89
C GLY A 71 -15.58 -8.54 3.56
N PRO A 72 -16.45 -7.54 3.29
CA PRO A 72 -16.33 -6.62 2.16
C PRO A 72 -14.95 -5.93 2.15
N ALA A 73 -14.39 -5.65 0.97
CA ALA A 73 -13.04 -5.11 0.84
C ALA A 73 -12.80 -3.80 1.63
N ARG A 74 -13.83 -2.98 1.80
CA ARG A 74 -13.79 -1.73 2.58
C ARG A 74 -13.67 -1.95 4.10
N GLU A 75 -13.98 -3.15 4.57
CA GLU A 75 -14.04 -3.56 5.98
C GLU A 75 -12.88 -4.50 6.33
N ARG A 76 -12.00 -4.79 5.36
CA ARG A 76 -10.83 -5.63 5.56
C ARG A 76 -9.72 -4.86 6.25
N ALA A 77 -9.04 -5.52 7.17
CA ALA A 77 -7.89 -4.92 7.84
C ALA A 77 -6.72 -4.74 6.86
N ALA A 78 -6.06 -3.59 6.94
CA ALA A 78 -4.78 -3.38 6.29
C ALA A 78 -3.67 -3.71 7.29
N VAL A 79 -2.68 -4.49 6.86
CA VAL A 79 -1.63 -5.01 7.72
C VAL A 79 -0.27 -4.55 7.21
N ALA A 80 0.59 -4.11 8.12
CA ALA A 80 2.01 -3.87 7.87
C ALA A 80 2.87 -4.81 8.71
N VAL A 81 3.87 -5.43 8.09
CA VAL A 81 4.82 -6.33 8.75
C VAL A 81 6.15 -5.61 8.95
N PHE A 82 6.66 -5.69 10.17
CA PHE A 82 7.91 -5.06 10.58
C PHE A 82 8.88 -6.10 11.14
N VAL A 83 10.16 -5.95 10.84
CA VAL A 83 11.24 -6.85 11.27
C VAL A 83 12.33 -6.04 11.94
N GLY A 84 12.82 -6.49 13.09
CA GLY A 84 13.82 -5.75 13.86
C GLY A 84 14.38 -6.57 15.03
N PRO A 85 15.22 -5.94 15.87
CA PRO A 85 15.77 -6.62 17.04
C PRO A 85 14.65 -6.96 18.04
N PRO A 86 14.81 -8.01 18.87
CA PRO A 86 13.88 -8.30 19.96
C PRO A 86 13.86 -7.14 20.96
N ASP A 87 12.66 -6.68 21.31
CA ASP A 87 12.44 -5.56 22.23
C ASP A 87 11.12 -5.71 23.00
N ASP A 88 11.18 -5.81 24.32
CA ASP A 88 9.99 -5.90 25.17
C ASP A 88 9.24 -4.57 25.30
N LYS A 89 9.86 -3.44 24.91
CA LYS A 89 9.26 -2.11 24.96
C LYS A 89 8.82 -1.60 23.58
N VAL A 90 8.62 -2.50 22.63
CA VAL A 90 8.36 -2.17 21.23
C VAL A 90 7.14 -1.26 21.01
N LEU A 91 6.10 -1.37 21.86
CA LEU A 91 4.90 -0.53 21.75
C LEU A 91 5.21 0.97 21.85
N THR A 92 6.19 1.35 22.67
CA THR A 92 6.63 2.76 22.81
C THR A 92 7.27 3.33 21.55
N ARG A 93 7.58 2.46 20.58
CA ARG A 93 8.21 2.79 19.30
C ARG A 93 7.22 2.77 18.15
N VAL A 94 6.01 2.22 18.36
CA VAL A 94 4.92 2.26 17.38
C VAL A 94 4.34 3.66 17.38
N SER A 95 4.28 4.27 16.21
CA SER A 95 3.89 5.68 16.07
C SER A 95 3.14 5.92 14.77
N GLY A 96 2.24 6.89 14.82
CA GLY A 96 1.47 7.42 13.71
C GLY A 96 0.84 8.76 14.13
N PRO A 97 0.44 9.65 13.21
CA PRO A 97 -0.16 10.93 13.57
C PRO A 97 -1.44 10.76 14.41
N GLY A 98 -1.36 11.06 15.71
CA GLY A 98 -2.50 10.89 16.64
C GLY A 98 -2.78 9.43 17.04
N LEU A 99 -1.91 8.49 16.69
CA LEU A 99 -2.04 7.10 17.10
C LEU A 99 -1.66 6.93 18.57
N VAL A 100 -2.54 6.29 19.33
CA VAL A 100 -2.27 5.82 20.70
C VAL A 100 -2.47 4.30 20.73
N VAL A 101 -1.45 3.59 21.21
CA VAL A 101 -1.48 2.13 21.38
C VAL A 101 -1.30 1.83 22.86
N ASN A 102 -2.25 1.10 23.43
CA ASN A 102 -2.19 0.59 24.79
C ASN A 102 -1.61 -0.81 24.79
N ALA A 103 -0.95 -1.17 25.89
CA ALA A 103 -0.50 -2.55 26.09
C ALA A 103 -1.71 -3.46 26.29
N GLU A 104 -1.62 -4.66 25.73
CA GLU A 104 -2.58 -5.71 26.02
C GLU A 104 -2.36 -6.22 27.46
N THR A 105 -3.43 -6.33 28.24
CA THR A 105 -3.36 -6.77 29.64
C THR A 105 -3.62 -8.26 29.83
N GLU A 106 -4.15 -8.92 28.81
CA GLU A 106 -4.45 -10.35 28.80
C GLU A 106 -3.78 -11.04 27.61
N ASP A 107 -3.34 -12.28 27.76
CA ASP A 107 -2.76 -13.06 26.66
C ASP A 107 -3.85 -13.42 25.63
N ALA A 108 -4.18 -12.47 24.75
CA ALA A 108 -5.03 -12.67 23.59
C ALA A 108 -4.20 -13.17 22.39
N GLY A 109 -3.60 -14.35 22.55
CA GLY A 109 -2.82 -14.97 21.48
C GLY A 109 -3.70 -15.48 20.34
N ILE A 110 -3.34 -15.13 19.10
CA ILE A 110 -3.85 -15.81 17.90
C ILE A 110 -2.84 -16.90 17.52
N ARG A 111 -3.27 -17.94 16.80
CA ARG A 111 -2.36 -18.99 16.34
C ARG A 111 -1.16 -18.36 15.63
N ASN A 112 0.04 -18.52 16.21
CA ASN A 112 1.35 -18.01 15.77
C ASN A 112 1.74 -16.58 16.19
N SER A 113 0.89 -15.82 16.88
CA SER A 113 1.22 -14.47 17.35
C SER A 113 0.59 -14.14 18.71
N ASP A 114 1.22 -13.24 19.44
CA ASP A 114 0.71 -12.68 20.70
C ASP A 114 0.24 -11.25 20.44
N LEU A 115 -1.01 -10.94 20.80
CA LEU A 115 -1.50 -9.56 20.81
C LEU A 115 -0.78 -8.84 21.95
N ILE A 116 0.07 -7.87 21.60
CA ILE A 116 0.86 -7.12 22.58
C ILE A 116 0.31 -5.70 22.80
N GLY A 117 -0.48 -5.18 21.87
CA GLY A 117 -1.14 -3.90 22.06
C GLY A 117 -2.31 -3.67 21.12
N HIS A 118 -3.15 -2.72 21.50
CA HIS A 118 -4.35 -2.34 20.75
C HIS A 118 -4.65 -0.86 20.91
N GLY A 119 -5.51 -0.32 20.04
CA GLY A 119 -5.97 1.05 20.14
C GLY A 119 -7.12 1.34 19.18
N ILE A 120 -7.64 2.56 19.26
CA ILE A 120 -8.57 3.11 18.27
C ILE A 120 -7.90 4.32 17.64
N TRP A 121 -7.88 4.38 16.32
CA TRP A 121 -7.27 5.46 15.56
C TRP A 121 -8.15 5.82 14.36
N HIS A 122 -8.55 7.09 14.26
CA HIS A 122 -9.48 7.59 13.23
C HIS A 122 -10.79 6.78 13.09
N GLY A 123 -11.28 6.18 14.19
CA GLY A 123 -12.47 5.33 14.18
C GLY A 123 -12.21 3.86 13.77
N CYS A 124 -10.97 3.51 13.46
CA CYS A 124 -10.53 2.16 13.12
C CYS A 124 -9.86 1.50 14.32
N GLY A 125 -10.07 0.19 14.49
CA GLY A 125 -9.34 -0.62 15.45
C GLY A 125 -7.91 -0.86 14.98
N VAL A 126 -6.94 -0.69 15.89
CA VAL A 126 -5.53 -0.98 15.67
C VAL A 126 -5.12 -2.13 16.56
N ARG A 127 -4.38 -3.10 16.02
CA ARG A 127 -3.79 -4.22 16.78
C ARG A 127 -2.32 -4.33 16.43
N VAL A 128 -1.50 -4.57 17.46
CA VAL A 128 -0.07 -4.82 17.34
C VAL A 128 0.18 -6.23 17.86
N GLU A 129 0.64 -7.10 16.98
CA GLU A 129 0.90 -8.49 17.28
C GLU A 129 2.39 -8.80 17.12
N ARG A 130 2.93 -9.64 18.01
CA ARG A 130 4.29 -10.17 17.95
C ARG A 130 4.25 -11.62 17.51
N TRP A 131 5.03 -11.99 16.51
CA TRP A 131 5.07 -13.38 16.07
C TRP A 131 5.88 -14.21 17.07
N ARG A 132 5.39 -15.42 17.35
CA ARG A 132 6.12 -16.37 18.21
C ARG A 132 7.34 -16.93 17.49
N THR A 133 8.38 -17.27 18.23
CA THR A 133 9.61 -17.86 17.66
C THR A 133 9.38 -19.24 17.03
N ASN A 134 8.31 -19.94 17.45
CA ASN A 134 7.85 -21.21 16.89
C ASN A 134 6.69 -21.07 15.89
N ALA A 135 6.35 -19.84 15.48
CA ALA A 135 5.32 -19.58 14.51
C ALA A 135 5.58 -20.33 13.20
N THR A 136 4.54 -20.93 12.65
CA THR A 136 4.58 -21.35 11.23
C THR A 136 4.51 -20.09 10.36
N PRO A 137 5.32 -19.95 9.29
CA PRO A 137 5.22 -18.83 8.37
C PRO A 137 3.78 -18.59 7.90
N LEU A 138 3.35 -17.33 7.87
CA LEU A 138 2.01 -16.98 7.41
C LEU A 138 1.92 -17.17 5.89
N ARG A 139 0.78 -17.68 5.40
CA ARG A 139 0.55 -17.91 3.96
C ARG A 139 0.62 -16.63 3.11
N HIS A 140 0.48 -15.47 3.73
CA HIS A 140 0.40 -14.18 3.06
C HIS A 140 1.70 -13.37 3.16
N PHE A 141 2.69 -13.84 3.93
CA PHE A 141 4.02 -13.25 4.00
C PHE A 141 5.02 -14.30 4.48
N GLU A 142 6.05 -14.55 3.67
CA GLU A 142 7.13 -15.47 3.99
C GLU A 142 8.41 -14.70 4.30
N LEU A 143 9.03 -15.03 5.44
CA LEU A 143 10.38 -14.59 5.76
C LEU A 143 11.39 -15.38 4.92
N THR A 144 12.56 -14.80 4.64
CA THR A 144 13.65 -15.58 4.05
C THR A 144 14.10 -16.69 5.03
N ALA A 145 14.80 -17.69 4.53
CA ALA A 145 15.31 -18.78 5.36
C ALA A 145 16.22 -18.26 6.49
N GLU A 146 17.06 -17.26 6.20
CA GLU A 146 17.93 -16.62 7.19
C GLU A 146 17.12 -15.87 8.25
N GLN A 147 16.15 -15.04 7.82
CA GLN A 147 15.29 -14.31 8.76
C GLN A 147 14.51 -15.26 9.66
N LEU A 148 13.97 -16.35 9.11
CA LEU A 148 13.25 -17.37 9.87
C LEU A 148 14.16 -18.08 10.88
N ALA A 149 15.42 -18.35 10.52
CA ALA A 149 16.39 -18.93 11.44
C ALA A 149 16.71 -17.97 12.60
N GLU A 150 16.89 -16.68 12.32
CA GLU A 150 17.15 -15.65 13.34
C GLU A 150 15.92 -15.42 14.25
N VAL A 151 14.69 -15.50 13.73
CA VAL A 151 13.46 -15.48 14.54
C VAL A 151 13.39 -16.68 15.47
N ARG A 152 13.67 -17.89 14.96
CA ARG A 152 13.69 -19.12 15.77
C ARG A 152 14.77 -19.09 16.84
N ALA A 153 15.89 -18.42 16.57
CA ALA A 153 16.97 -18.21 17.52
C ALA A 153 16.70 -17.04 18.50
N ALA A 154 15.53 -16.40 18.45
CA ALA A 154 15.15 -15.23 19.25
C ALA A 154 16.08 -14.02 19.08
N ARG A 155 16.76 -13.91 17.93
CA ARG A 155 17.64 -12.79 17.58
C ARG A 155 16.95 -11.75 16.69
N LEU A 156 15.81 -12.12 16.13
CA LEU A 156 14.96 -11.26 15.32
C LEU A 156 13.52 -11.32 15.84
N SER A 157 12.83 -10.18 15.80
CA SER A 157 11.43 -10.04 16.17
C SER A 157 10.62 -9.56 14.97
N VAL A 158 9.46 -10.18 14.77
CA VAL A 158 8.52 -9.82 13.72
C VAL A 158 7.25 -9.29 14.38
N LEU A 159 6.80 -8.13 13.90
CA LEU A 159 5.57 -7.50 14.32
C LEU A 159 4.62 -7.40 13.14
N SER A 160 3.34 -7.60 13.40
CA SER A 160 2.27 -7.20 12.49
C SER A 160 1.43 -6.13 13.14
N VAL A 161 1.27 -5.00 12.46
CA VAL A 161 0.33 -3.95 12.87
C VAL A 161 -0.84 -3.97 11.90
N SER A 162 -2.03 -4.25 12.40
CA SER A 162 -3.27 -4.27 11.61
C SER A 162 -4.18 -3.11 11.97
N VAL A 163 -4.79 -2.51 10.96
CA VAL A 163 -5.80 -1.45 11.09
C VAL A 163 -7.07 -1.94 10.40
N GLY A 164 -8.17 -2.06 11.13
CA GLY A 164 -9.47 -2.47 10.61
C GLY A 164 -10.54 -1.45 10.94
N CYS A 165 -11.28 -0.98 9.94
CA CYS A 165 -12.35 0.00 10.10
C CYS A 165 -13.70 -0.70 9.95
N ILE A 166 -14.61 -0.47 10.89
CA ILE A 166 -16.01 -0.91 10.81
C ILE A 166 -16.83 0.31 10.34
N PRO A 167 -17.76 0.15 9.38
CA PRO A 167 -18.61 1.23 8.89
C PRO A 167 -19.58 1.78 9.95
#